data_AF-A0A655AR93-F1
#
_entry.id   AF-A0A655AR93-F1
#
_cell.length_a   1.000
_cell.length_b   1.000
_cell.length_c   1.000
_cell.angle_alpha   90.00
_cell.angle_beta   90.00
_cell.angle_gamma   90.00
#
_symmetry.space_group_name_H-M   'P 1'
#
loop_
_entity.id
_entity.type
_entity.pdbx_description
1 polymer ?
#
loop_
_entity_poly.entity_id
_entity_poly.type
_entity_poly.pdbx_seq_one_letter_code
_entity_poly.pdbx_strand_id
1 'polypeptide(L)'
;MKASTVDLATAEAMVLDYINEHVKQPKTAPLAGNSIATDRAFIARDMPTLDSFLHYRMIDVSSIKELCRRWYPRIYFGQPPKGLTHRALADIHESIRELRFYRRTAFVPQPGPSTSEIAAVVAELSDGAGAQEETDSAEAPQSG
;
A
#
# COMPACT_ATOMS: atom_id res chain seq x y z
N MET A 1 -16.46 9.34 -30.40
CA MET A 1 -16.63 8.96 -28.98
C MET A 1 -17.98 8.31 -28.83
N LYS A 2 -18.07 7.06 -28.33
CA LYS A 2 -19.36 6.52 -27.90
C LYS A 2 -19.69 7.20 -26.57
N ALA A 3 -20.78 7.94 -26.51
CA ALA A 3 -21.32 8.41 -25.24
C ALA A 3 -21.68 7.17 -24.42
N SER A 4 -21.05 7.00 -23.25
CA SER A 4 -21.48 5.99 -22.29
C SER A 4 -22.93 6.27 -21.93
N THR A 5 -23.78 5.24 -21.92
CA THR A 5 -25.17 5.33 -21.44
C THR A 5 -25.26 5.21 -19.92
N VAL A 6 -24.13 5.01 -19.24
CA VAL A 6 -24.02 4.84 -17.79
C VAL A 6 -23.59 6.18 -17.20
N ASP A 7 -24.43 6.75 -16.35
CA ASP A 7 -24.10 7.93 -15.54
C ASP A 7 -23.26 7.54 -14.31
N LEU A 8 -22.75 8.55 -13.61
CA LEU A 8 -21.83 8.35 -12.50
C LEU A 8 -22.48 7.58 -11.33
N ALA A 9 -23.74 7.90 -11.00
CA ALA A 9 -24.45 7.25 -9.90
C ALA A 9 -24.75 5.77 -10.21
N THR A 10 -25.12 5.46 -11.46
CA THR A 10 -25.31 4.08 -11.91
C THR A 10 -23.99 3.32 -11.87
N ALA A 11 -22.89 3.95 -12.31
CA ALA A 11 -21.56 3.33 -12.24
C ALA A 11 -21.14 3.04 -10.78
N GLU A 12 -21.36 3.98 -9.85
CA GLU A 12 -21.07 3.78 -8.43
C GLU A 12 -21.86 2.60 -7.85
N ALA A 13 -23.16 2.53 -8.14
CA ALA A 13 -24.01 1.42 -7.69
C ALA A 13 -23.54 0.07 -8.24
N MET A 14 -23.24 -0.02 -9.53
CA MET A 14 -22.74 -1.25 -10.16
C MET A 14 -21.42 -1.73 -9.54
N VAL A 15 -20.52 -0.79 -9.23
CA VAL A 15 -19.24 -1.11 -8.58
C VAL A 15 -19.46 -1.59 -7.15
N LEU A 16 -20.33 -0.93 -6.38
CA LEU A 16 -20.68 -1.33 -5.02
C LEU A 16 -21.32 -2.72 -4.99
N ASP A 17 -22.24 -3.02 -5.90
CA ASP A 17 -22.89 -4.33 -6.01
C ASP A 17 -21.84 -5.43 -6.25
N TYR A 18 -20.95 -5.22 -7.23
CA TYR A 18 -19.85 -6.14 -7.51
C TYR A 18 -18.90 -6.34 -6.31
N ILE A 19 -18.58 -5.26 -5.59
CA ILE A 19 -17.74 -5.34 -4.40
C ILE A 19 -18.46 -6.11 -3.29
N ASN A 20 -19.75 -5.88 -3.07
CA ASN A 20 -20.54 -6.57 -2.05
C ASN A 20 -20.67 -8.08 -2.30
N GLU A 21 -20.54 -8.53 -3.55
CA GLU A 21 -20.44 -9.97 -3.85
C GLU A 21 -19.19 -10.61 -3.23
N HIS A 22 -18.08 -9.87 -3.16
CA HIS A 22 -16.75 -10.37 -2.76
C HIS A 22 -16.32 -9.94 -1.35
N VAL A 23 -16.72 -8.76 -0.90
CA VAL A 23 -16.34 -8.15 0.38
C VAL A 23 -17.62 -7.89 1.17
N LYS A 24 -17.89 -8.75 2.17
CA LYS A 24 -19.15 -8.68 2.93
C LYS A 24 -19.15 -7.62 4.04
N GLN A 25 -17.98 -7.20 4.50
CA GLN A 25 -17.83 -6.27 5.60
C GLN A 25 -17.27 -4.94 5.09
N PRO A 26 -17.98 -3.81 5.31
CA PRO A 26 -17.45 -2.50 4.94
C PRO A 26 -16.16 -2.21 5.71
N LYS A 27 -15.32 -1.35 5.15
CA LYS A 27 -14.04 -0.89 5.71
C LYS A 27 -13.05 -2.02 5.98
N THR A 28 -13.12 -3.13 5.26
CA THR A 28 -12.13 -4.21 5.37
C THR A 28 -11.17 -4.26 4.18
N ALA A 29 -11.65 -3.95 2.97
CA ALA A 29 -10.84 -3.96 1.76
C ALA A 29 -10.14 -2.61 1.54
N PRO A 30 -8.79 -2.56 1.52
CA PRO A 30 -8.06 -1.36 1.09
C PRO A 30 -8.13 -1.21 -0.44
N LEU A 31 -8.12 0.03 -0.92
CA LEU A 31 -7.97 0.31 -2.35
C LEU A 31 -6.53 0.00 -2.78
N ALA A 32 -6.34 -0.70 -3.90
CA ALA A 32 -5.03 -1.18 -4.33
C ALA A 32 -4.78 -0.93 -5.82
N GLY A 33 -3.56 -0.59 -6.19
CA GLY A 33 -3.13 -0.38 -7.57
C GLY A 33 -1.83 0.40 -7.68
N ASN A 34 -1.46 0.80 -8.89
CA ASN A 34 -0.33 1.69 -9.14
C ASN A 34 -0.76 3.15 -9.03
N SER A 35 -0.02 3.95 -8.25
CA SER A 35 -0.29 5.40 -8.12
C SER A 35 -1.72 5.70 -7.67
N ILE A 36 -2.22 4.83 -6.79
CA ILE A 36 -3.63 4.68 -6.43
C ILE A 36 -4.20 5.89 -5.68
N ALA A 37 -3.35 6.77 -5.15
CA ALA A 37 -3.76 7.99 -4.48
C ALA A 37 -4.59 8.91 -5.39
N THR A 38 -4.28 8.93 -6.69
CA THR A 38 -5.05 9.70 -7.67
C THR A 38 -6.46 9.12 -7.84
N ASP A 39 -6.58 7.81 -8.01
CA ASP A 39 -7.89 7.14 -8.11
C ASP A 39 -8.71 7.36 -6.84
N ARG A 40 -8.07 7.27 -5.66
CA ARG A 40 -8.74 7.55 -4.38
C ARG A 40 -9.31 8.96 -4.33
N ALA A 41 -8.57 9.96 -4.81
CA ALA A 41 -9.05 11.34 -4.82
C ALA A 41 -10.28 11.52 -5.72
N PHE A 42 -10.31 10.85 -6.88
CA PHE A 42 -11.49 10.84 -7.76
C PHE A 42 -12.67 10.10 -7.12
N ILE A 43 -12.45 8.91 -6.54
CA ILE A 43 -13.49 8.15 -5.85
C ILE A 43 -14.09 8.95 -4.69
N ALA A 44 -13.26 9.58 -3.85
CA ALA A 44 -13.75 10.39 -2.73
C ALA A 44 -14.62 11.58 -3.17
N ARG A 45 -14.31 12.18 -4.32
CA ARG A 45 -15.07 13.32 -4.87
C ARG A 45 -16.35 12.88 -5.58
N ASP A 46 -16.23 11.87 -6.42
CA ASP A 46 -17.24 11.52 -7.44
C ASP A 46 -18.10 10.31 -7.02
N MET A 47 -17.62 9.47 -6.10
CA MET A 47 -18.27 8.24 -5.63
C MET A 47 -18.15 8.11 -4.08
N PRO A 48 -18.77 9.01 -3.31
CA PRO A 48 -18.59 9.09 -1.87
C PRO A 48 -19.13 7.87 -1.10
N THR A 49 -20.14 7.19 -1.64
CA THR A 49 -20.69 5.97 -1.03
C THR A 49 -19.68 4.83 -1.15
N LEU A 50 -19.08 4.68 -2.33
CA LEU A 50 -17.97 3.75 -2.55
C LEU A 50 -16.76 4.07 -1.66
N ASP A 51 -16.37 5.34 -1.56
CA ASP A 51 -15.26 5.79 -0.71
C ASP A 51 -15.46 5.38 0.75
N SER A 52 -16.69 5.57 1.25
CA SER A 52 -17.08 5.26 2.63
C SER A 52 -17.10 3.76 2.93
N PHE A 53 -17.35 2.93 1.92
CA PHE A 53 -17.34 1.47 2.02
C PHE A 53 -15.91 0.92 2.05
N LEU A 54 -14.98 1.52 1.29
CA LEU A 54 -13.59 1.09 1.25
C LEU A 54 -12.87 1.43 2.56
N HIS A 55 -11.86 0.63 2.93
CA HIS A 55 -10.99 1.00 4.05
C HIS A 55 -10.17 2.26 3.70
N TYR A 56 -9.80 3.03 4.71
CA TYR A 56 -9.06 4.30 4.51
C TYR A 56 -7.62 4.08 4.03
N ARG A 57 -7.01 2.93 4.36
CA ARG A 57 -5.65 2.59 3.88
C ARG A 57 -5.69 2.15 2.42
N MET A 58 -4.57 2.37 1.75
CA MET A 58 -4.33 1.97 0.38
C MET A 58 -3.10 1.08 0.28
N ILE A 59 -3.08 0.22 -0.74
CA ILE A 59 -1.89 -0.55 -1.13
C ILE A 59 -1.39 0.02 -2.46
N ASP A 60 -0.38 0.89 -2.39
CA ASP A 60 0.23 1.49 -3.57
C ASP A 60 1.44 0.68 -4.04
N VAL A 61 1.30 0.02 -5.20
CA VAL A 61 2.35 -0.76 -5.83
C VAL A 61 3.53 0.13 -6.27
N SER A 62 3.26 1.39 -6.61
CA SER A 62 4.29 2.35 -7.02
C SER A 62 5.22 2.71 -5.84
N SER A 63 4.72 2.69 -4.60
CA SER A 63 5.57 2.86 -3.41
C SER A 63 6.60 1.73 -3.29
N ILE A 64 6.18 0.47 -3.49
CA ILE A 64 7.08 -0.69 -3.46
C ILE A 64 8.08 -0.63 -4.60
N LYS A 65 7.63 -0.23 -5.80
CA LYS A 65 8.50 0.01 -6.96
C LYS A 65 9.61 1.02 -6.65
N GLU A 66 9.27 2.14 -6.04
CA GLU A 66 10.24 3.18 -5.71
C GLU A 66 11.25 2.73 -4.64
N LEU A 67 10.84 1.91 -3.67
CA LEU A 67 11.76 1.25 -2.73
C LEU A 67 12.69 0.27 -3.44
N CYS A 68 12.14 -0.60 -4.30
CA CYS A 68 12.93 -1.54 -5.09
C CYS A 68 13.94 -0.83 -5.99
N ARG A 69 13.58 0.31 -6.57
CA ARG A 69 14.49 1.11 -7.41
C ARG A 69 15.73 1.58 -6.65
N ARG A 70 15.58 1.93 -5.37
CA ARG A 70 16.66 2.48 -4.53
C ARG A 70 17.46 1.40 -3.83
N TRP A 71 16.77 0.44 -3.22
CA TRP A 71 17.39 -0.58 -2.37
C TRP A 71 17.80 -1.82 -3.15
N TYR A 72 17.10 -2.13 -4.24
CA TYR A 72 17.32 -3.35 -5.01
C TYR A 72 17.32 -3.11 -6.54
N PRO A 73 18.30 -2.36 -7.09
CA PRO A 73 18.30 -1.99 -8.51
C PRO A 73 18.18 -3.19 -9.47
N ARG A 74 18.76 -4.35 -9.12
CA ARG A 74 18.64 -5.59 -9.90
C ARG A 74 17.20 -6.07 -10.04
N ILE A 75 16.41 -5.96 -8.98
CA ILE A 75 14.98 -6.31 -9.01
C ILE A 75 14.24 -5.32 -9.90
N TYR A 76 14.50 -4.03 -9.74
CA TYR A 76 13.83 -2.98 -10.52
C TYR A 76 14.06 -3.15 -12.03
N PHE A 77 15.30 -3.37 -12.47
CA PHE A 77 15.62 -3.57 -13.88
C PHE A 77 15.18 -4.95 -14.43
N GLY A 78 14.89 -5.91 -13.56
CA GLY A 78 14.35 -7.24 -13.92
C GLY A 78 12.82 -7.31 -14.02
N GLN A 79 12.11 -6.19 -13.85
CA GLN A 79 10.65 -6.16 -13.89
C GLN A 79 10.09 -6.60 -15.27
N PRO A 80 8.94 -7.29 -15.31
CA PRO A 80 8.31 -7.68 -16.57
C PRO A 80 7.93 -6.44 -17.40
N PRO A 81 7.97 -6.51 -18.74
CA PRO A 81 7.61 -5.39 -19.59
C PRO A 81 6.13 -5.00 -19.40
N LYS A 82 5.87 -3.70 -19.42
CA LYS A 82 4.51 -3.16 -19.31
C LYS A 82 3.76 -3.29 -20.63
N GLY A 83 2.52 -3.74 -20.56
CA GLY A 83 1.62 -3.88 -21.72
C GLY A 83 0.82 -2.61 -21.91
N LEU A 84 1.30 -1.68 -22.73
CA LEU A 84 0.70 -0.35 -22.98
C LEU A 84 -0.63 -0.42 -23.75
N THR A 85 -1.69 -0.88 -23.10
CA THR A 85 -3.04 -0.94 -23.71
C THR A 85 -4.00 0.14 -23.19
N HIS A 86 -3.59 0.95 -22.19
CA HIS A 86 -4.33 2.07 -21.61
C HIS A 86 -5.81 1.78 -21.30
N ARG A 87 -6.12 0.54 -20.92
CA ARG A 87 -7.47 0.13 -20.52
C ARG A 87 -7.45 -0.21 -19.04
N ALA A 88 -8.40 0.33 -18.28
CA ALA A 88 -8.47 0.16 -16.82
C ALA A 88 -8.31 -1.31 -16.36
N LEU A 89 -9.02 -2.25 -17.00
CA LEU A 89 -8.89 -3.67 -16.65
C LEU A 89 -7.50 -4.25 -16.94
N ALA A 90 -6.84 -3.80 -18.01
CA ALA A 90 -5.48 -4.23 -18.32
C ALA A 90 -4.48 -3.65 -17.31
N ASP A 91 -4.68 -2.39 -16.90
CA ASP A 91 -3.85 -1.70 -15.92
C ASP A 91 -3.98 -2.33 -14.51
N ILE A 92 -5.18 -2.78 -14.13
CA ILE A 92 -5.41 -3.57 -12.89
C ILE A 92 -4.62 -4.88 -12.94
N HIS A 93 -4.73 -5.64 -14.03
CA HIS A 93 -4.00 -6.90 -14.17
C HIS A 93 -2.48 -6.69 -14.18
N GLU A 94 -2.01 -5.59 -14.76
CA GLU A 94 -0.60 -5.21 -14.73
C GLU A 94 -0.15 -4.90 -13.31
N SER A 95 -0.91 -4.11 -12.55
CA SER A 95 -0.62 -3.78 -11.15
C SER A 95 -0.52 -5.05 -10.29
N ILE A 96 -1.44 -6.00 -10.46
CA ILE A 96 -1.42 -7.29 -9.75
C ILE A 96 -0.17 -8.11 -10.13
N ARG A 97 0.21 -8.13 -11.41
CA ARG A 97 1.40 -8.85 -11.88
C ARG A 97 2.68 -8.22 -11.33
N GLU A 98 2.76 -6.89 -11.33
CA GLU A 98 3.88 -6.12 -10.79
C GLU A 98 4.04 -6.38 -9.29
N LEU A 99 2.95 -6.34 -8.51
CA LEU A 99 2.99 -6.68 -7.08
C LEU A 99 3.39 -8.15 -6.83
N ARG A 100 2.93 -9.08 -7.67
CA ARG A 100 3.33 -10.50 -7.59
C ARG A 100 4.82 -10.68 -7.86
N PHE A 101 5.39 -9.90 -8.80
CA PHE A 101 6.83 -9.89 -9.05
C PHE A 101 7.58 -9.43 -7.80
N TYR A 102 7.25 -8.26 -7.24
CA TYR A 102 7.92 -7.76 -6.03
C TYR A 102 7.77 -8.70 -4.84
N ARG A 103 6.60 -9.29 -4.62
CA ARG A 103 6.37 -10.30 -3.57
C ARG A 103 7.35 -11.47 -3.65
N ARG A 104 7.78 -11.87 -4.85
CA ARG A 104 8.69 -13.01 -5.06
C ARG A 104 10.16 -12.64 -5.03
N THR A 105 10.50 -11.38 -5.28
CA THR A 105 11.89 -10.95 -5.45
C THR A 105 12.41 -10.05 -4.34
N ALA A 106 11.55 -9.21 -3.75
CA ALA A 106 11.93 -8.17 -2.79
C ALA A 106 11.49 -8.47 -1.36
N PHE A 107 10.48 -9.33 -1.16
CA PHE A 107 10.00 -9.72 0.17
C PHE A 107 10.53 -11.09 0.58
N VAL A 108 10.61 -11.29 1.89
CA VAL A 108 10.93 -12.60 2.47
C VAL A 108 9.93 -13.66 1.99
N PRO A 109 10.40 -14.84 1.55
CA PRO A 109 9.52 -15.94 1.18
C PRO A 109 8.61 -16.37 2.34
N GLN A 110 7.40 -16.81 2.03
CA GLN A 110 6.49 -17.41 3.01
C GLN A 110 7.11 -18.69 3.59
N PRO A 111 6.94 -18.98 4.89
CA PRO A 111 6.05 -18.30 5.87
C PRO A 111 6.59 -16.99 6.46
N GLY A 112 7.78 -16.55 6.07
CA GLY A 112 8.48 -15.43 6.68
C GLY A 112 9.40 -15.87 7.81
N PRO A 113 10.15 -14.92 8.41
CA PRO A 113 11.03 -15.21 9.54
C PRO A 113 10.22 -15.68 10.76
N SER A 114 10.82 -16.56 11.55
CA SER A 114 10.32 -17.02 12.85
C SER A 114 10.25 -15.88 13.87
N THR A 115 9.46 -16.07 14.93
CA THR A 115 9.37 -15.10 16.03
C THR A 115 10.73 -14.76 16.64
N SER A 116 11.64 -15.74 16.76
CA SER A 116 12.99 -15.52 17.26
C SER A 116 13.87 -14.69 16.32
N GLU A 117 13.78 -14.94 15.01
CA GLU A 117 14.52 -14.14 14.01
C GLU A 117 14.01 -12.70 13.98
N ILE A 118 12.69 -12.49 14.09
CA ILE A 118 12.11 -11.15 14.20
C ILE A 118 12.59 -10.44 15.47
N ALA A 119 12.60 -11.14 16.61
CA ALA A 119 13.06 -10.58 17.88
C ALA A 119 14.53 -10.13 17.83
N ALA A 120 15.39 -10.91 17.17
CA ALA A 120 16.80 -10.54 16.98
C ALA A 120 16.95 -9.25 16.16
N VAL A 121 16.23 -9.12 15.04
CA VAL A 121 16.23 -7.90 14.21
C VAL A 121 15.73 -6.69 15.00
N VAL A 122 14.71 -6.85 15.85
CA VAL A 122 14.20 -5.77 16.70
C VAL A 122 15.25 -5.31 17.72
N ALA A 123 15.98 -6.24 18.33
CA ALA A 123 17.06 -5.91 19.27
C ALA A 123 18.17 -5.12 18.57
N GLU A 124 18.66 -5.61 17.42
CA GLU A 124 19.70 -4.93 16.62
C GLU A 124 19.31 -3.50 16.23
N LEU A 125 18.04 -3.27 15.85
CA LEU A 125 17.55 -1.93 15.49
C LEU A 125 17.37 -1.01 16.71
N SER A 126 17.09 -1.58 17.88
CA SER A 126 16.86 -0.81 19.12
C SER A 126 18.17 -0.41 19.81
N ASP A 127 19.21 -1.25 19.70
CA ASP A 127 20.53 -0.99 20.29
C ASP A 127 21.25 0.20 19.63
N GLY A 128 20.85 0.59 18.40
CA GLY A 128 21.31 1.81 17.74
C GLY A 128 20.64 3.10 18.24
N ALA A 129 19.59 3.02 19.06
CA ALA A 129 18.83 4.16 19.56
C ALA A 129 19.19 4.58 21.00
N GLY A 130 20.11 3.87 21.67
CA GLY A 130 20.43 4.04 23.10
C GLY A 130 21.77 4.72 23.42
N ALA A 131 22.53 5.21 22.43
CA ALA A 131 23.84 5.83 22.66
C ALA A 131 23.81 7.35 22.46
N GLN A 132 22.98 8.06 23.24
CA GLN A 132 23.19 9.45 23.67
C GLN A 132 22.01 9.89 24.56
N GLU A 133 22.13 9.63 25.86
CA GLU A 133 21.67 10.52 26.94
C GLU A 133 22.29 10.00 28.25
N GLU A 134 23.62 10.04 28.31
CA GLU A 134 24.35 10.01 29.57
C GLU A 134 24.35 11.45 30.11
N THR A 135 23.46 11.66 31.07
CA THR A 135 23.66 12.50 32.27
C THR A 135 24.68 13.63 32.17
N ASP A 136 24.20 14.88 32.24
CA ASP A 136 24.89 15.88 33.06
C ASP A 136 23.88 16.65 33.93
N SER A 137 24.37 16.97 35.11
CA SER A 137 23.65 17.23 36.35
C SER A 137 23.10 18.65 36.44
N ALA A 138 22.03 18.85 37.21
CA ALA A 138 21.90 20.01 38.11
C ALA A 138 20.87 19.74 39.21
N GLU A 139 21.31 19.98 40.44
CA GLU A 139 20.64 19.72 41.72
C GLU A 139 19.26 20.38 41.86
N ALA A 140 18.38 19.68 42.60
CA ALA A 140 17.14 20.24 43.11
C ALA A 140 17.39 21.36 44.13
N PRO A 141 16.65 22.47 44.11
CA PRO A 141 16.57 23.34 45.27
C PRO A 141 15.57 22.77 46.28
N GLN A 142 16.04 22.68 47.52
CA GLN A 142 15.25 22.41 48.71
C GLN A 142 14.25 23.54 48.99
N SER A 143 13.15 23.13 49.63
CA SER A 143 12.11 23.89 50.36
C SER A 143 12.29 25.39 50.63
N GLY A 144 11.19 26.11 50.42
CA GLY A 144 10.81 27.35 51.10
C GLY A 144 9.30 27.50 51.08
#